data_AF-A0A6G1ZLR8-F1
#
_entry.id   AF-A0A6G1ZLR8-F1
#
_cell.length_a   1.000
_cell.length_b   1.000
_cell.length_c   1.000
_cell.angle_alpha   90.00
_cell.angle_beta   90.00
_cell.angle_gamma   90.00
#
_symmetry.space_group_name_H-M   'P 1'
#
loop_
_entity.id
_entity.type
_entity.pdbx_description
1 polymer ?
#
loop_
_entity_poly.entity_id
_entity_poly.type
_entity_poly.pdbx_seq_one_letter_code
_entity_poly.pdbx_strand_id
1 'polypeptide(L)'
;MKSWRIICVLLLCTACFFVGRRTRQPVACGVIRADTITIRDTLRDSVPYPIYETLIREVPEPFPVYITRQGDTVHDTIYIPVPISQKEYATDNYRAWVSGYNAALDSIDVFPKTAYITKKVPVRKWGLGLIGGYGIGQSGLSPYIGIGGYYRIW
;
A
#
# COMPACT_ATOMS: atom_id res chain seq x y z
N MET A 1 15.66 -52.07 44.87
CA MET A 1 14.76 -51.29 43.98
C MET A 1 14.82 -51.90 42.59
N LYS A 2 13.73 -52.52 42.10
CA LYS A 2 13.74 -53.30 40.86
C LYS A 2 13.95 -52.36 39.66
N SER A 3 15.03 -52.55 38.90
CA SER A 3 15.55 -51.66 37.84
C SER A 3 14.49 -51.19 36.84
N TRP A 4 13.44 -51.99 36.65
CA TRP A 4 12.23 -51.65 35.90
C TRP A 4 11.58 -50.31 36.29
N ARG A 5 11.49 -50.01 37.59
CA ARG A 5 10.90 -48.76 38.09
C ARG A 5 11.72 -47.55 37.68
N ILE A 6 13.05 -47.68 37.62
CA ILE A 6 13.96 -46.60 37.22
C ILE A 6 13.80 -46.31 35.72
N ILE A 7 13.68 -47.36 34.90
CA ILE A 7 13.45 -47.23 33.46
C ILE A 7 12.11 -46.54 33.17
N CYS A 8 11.04 -46.91 33.88
CA CYS A 8 9.74 -46.27 33.72
C CYS A 8 9.78 -44.77 34.07
N VAL A 9 10.49 -44.38 35.13
CA VAL A 9 10.62 -42.97 35.52
C VAL A 9 11.39 -42.16 34.47
N LEU A 10 12.49 -42.70 33.94
CA LEU A 10 13.26 -42.03 32.88
C LEU A 10 12.44 -41.82 31.61
N LEU A 11 11.64 -42.81 31.21
CA LEU A 11 10.76 -42.73 30.03
C LEU A 11 9.66 -41.68 30.20
N LEU A 12 9.13 -41.53 31.42
CA LEU A 12 8.13 -40.53 31.76
C LEU A 12 8.73 -39.11 31.73
N CYS A 13 9.94 -38.95 32.25
CA CYS A 13 10.67 -37.67 32.19
C CYS A 13 10.97 -37.22 30.76
N THR A 14 11.39 -38.13 29.87
CA THR A 14 11.66 -37.78 28.46
C THR A 14 10.37 -37.41 27.73
N ALA A 15 9.28 -38.15 27.94
CA ALA A 15 7.98 -37.82 27.36
C ALA A 15 7.50 -36.42 27.78
N CYS A 16 7.58 -36.09 29.07
CA CYS A 16 7.24 -34.76 29.58
C CYS A 16 8.10 -33.65 28.95
N PHE A 17 9.40 -33.91 28.74
CA PHE A 17 10.30 -32.96 28.08
C PHE A 17 9.92 -32.69 26.62
N PHE A 18 9.58 -33.72 25.85
CA PHE A 18 9.17 -33.55 24.44
C PHE A 18 7.80 -32.87 24.30
N VAL A 19 6.85 -33.17 25.20
CA VAL A 19 5.54 -32.49 25.23
C VAL A 19 5.70 -31.02 25.59
N GLY A 20 6.48 -30.70 26.63
CA GLY A 20 6.78 -29.33 27.04
C GLY A 20 7.53 -28.53 25.97
N ARG A 21 8.35 -29.18 25.15
CA ARG A 21 9.04 -28.54 24.02
C ARG A 21 8.10 -28.25 22.86
N ARG A 22 7.04 -29.07 22.65
CA ARG A 22 6.01 -28.84 21.63
C ARG A 22 4.98 -27.77 22.02
N THR A 23 4.77 -27.54 23.31
CA THR A 23 3.82 -26.51 23.80
C THR A 23 4.44 -25.11 23.89
N ARG A 24 5.76 -24.98 23.74
CA ARG A 24 6.40 -23.67 23.52
C ARG A 24 6.00 -23.15 22.14
N GLN A 25 4.88 -22.45 22.09
CA GLN A 25 4.64 -21.52 21.00
C GLN A 25 5.79 -20.49 21.03
N PRO A 26 6.49 -20.25 19.92
CA PRO A 26 7.35 -19.09 19.84
C PRO A 26 6.44 -17.90 20.14
N VAL A 27 6.80 -17.11 21.15
CA VAL A 27 6.15 -15.82 21.38
C VAL A 27 6.31 -15.07 20.08
N ALA A 28 5.24 -15.00 19.31
CA ALA A 28 5.19 -14.22 18.09
C ALA A 28 5.36 -12.79 18.57
N CYS A 29 6.60 -12.30 18.51
CA CYS A 29 6.93 -10.91 18.70
C CYS A 29 5.94 -10.17 17.81
N GLY A 30 5.00 -9.46 18.45
CA GLY A 30 3.87 -8.85 17.78
C GLY A 30 4.41 -7.95 16.69
N VAL A 31 4.31 -8.41 15.45
CA VAL A 31 4.50 -7.54 14.30
C VAL A 31 3.39 -6.52 14.45
N ILE A 32 3.76 -5.31 14.86
CA ILE A 32 2.87 -4.16 14.92
C ILE A 32 2.36 -3.99 13.49
N ARG A 33 1.20 -4.59 13.21
CA ARG A 33 0.44 -4.36 12.00
C ARG A 33 -0.11 -2.96 12.17
N ALA A 34 0.49 -2.00 11.48
CA ALA A 34 -0.14 -0.71 11.30
C ALA A 34 -1.47 -0.96 10.58
N ASP A 35 -2.59 -0.82 11.30
CA ASP A 35 -3.92 -1.13 10.78
C ASP A 35 -4.36 -0.21 9.64
N THR A 36 -3.68 0.91 9.42
CA THR A 36 -3.88 1.74 8.22
C THR A 36 -2.61 2.52 7.91
N ILE A 37 -1.93 2.18 6.81
CA ILE A 37 -0.87 3.01 6.24
C ILE A 37 -1.50 3.82 5.11
N THR A 38 -1.79 5.10 5.38
CA THR A 38 -2.29 6.01 4.34
C THR A 38 -1.11 6.55 3.54
N ILE A 39 -0.69 5.81 2.50
CA ILE A 39 0.32 6.27 1.56
C ILE A 39 -0.36 7.22 0.57
N ARG A 40 -0.12 8.52 0.70
CA ARG A 40 -0.51 9.50 -0.33
C ARG A 40 0.61 9.57 -1.37
N ASP A 41 0.41 8.86 -2.47
CA ASP A 41 1.28 9.02 -3.63
C ASP A 41 0.97 10.37 -4.28
N THR A 42 1.95 11.27 -4.26
CA THR A 42 1.85 12.57 -4.93
C THR A 42 2.77 12.52 -6.13
N LEU A 43 2.19 12.24 -7.30
CA LEU A 43 2.92 12.32 -8.56
C LEU A 43 3.18 13.79 -8.85
N ARG A 44 4.42 14.23 -8.67
CA ARG A 44 4.86 15.57 -9.04
C ARG A 44 5.31 15.54 -10.50
N ASP A 45 4.40 15.87 -11.40
CA ASP A 45 4.72 16.03 -12.81
C ASP A 45 5.22 17.45 -13.07
N SER A 46 6.34 17.58 -13.80
CA SER A 46 6.88 18.86 -14.22
C SER A 46 6.46 19.09 -15.66
N VAL A 47 5.24 19.58 -15.91
CA VAL A 47 4.80 19.94 -17.26
C VAL A 47 5.13 21.42 -17.49
N PRO A 48 6.24 21.77 -18.17
CA PRO A 48 6.78 23.12 -18.08
C PRO A 48 6.25 24.09 -19.16
N TYR A 49 5.34 23.71 -20.05
CA TYR A 49 4.74 24.66 -21.00
C TYR A 49 3.23 24.44 -21.14
N PRO A 50 2.42 25.50 -21.04
CA PRO A 50 0.98 25.42 -21.34
C PRO A 50 0.78 25.18 -22.84
N ILE A 51 -0.25 24.44 -23.19
CA ILE A 51 -0.59 24.15 -24.59
C ILE A 51 -1.32 25.35 -25.20
N TYR A 52 -2.21 25.95 -24.43
CA TYR A 52 -2.95 27.14 -24.80
C TYR A 52 -2.89 28.17 -23.69
N GLU A 53 -2.77 29.43 -24.07
CA GLU A 53 -2.89 30.59 -23.19
C GLU A 53 -3.95 31.53 -23.75
N THR A 54 -5.03 31.73 -22.99
CA THR A 54 -6.17 32.55 -23.39
C THR A 54 -6.33 33.70 -22.41
N LEU A 55 -6.46 34.92 -22.90
CA LEU A 55 -6.80 36.08 -22.08
C LEU A 55 -8.31 36.04 -21.76
N ILE A 56 -8.67 35.91 -20.48
CA ILE A 56 -10.07 35.83 -20.07
C ILE A 56 -10.61 37.21 -19.71
N ARG A 57 -9.86 37.96 -18.89
CA ARG A 57 -10.37 39.17 -18.24
C ARG A 57 -9.24 40.08 -17.81
N GLU A 58 -9.50 41.38 -17.78
CA GLU A 58 -8.64 42.36 -17.11
C GLU A 58 -9.29 42.78 -15.79
N VAL A 59 -8.52 42.77 -14.70
CA VAL A 59 -8.99 43.19 -13.37
C VAL A 59 -8.20 44.41 -12.93
N PRO A 60 -8.86 45.52 -12.53
CA PRO A 60 -8.18 46.71 -12.03
C PRO A 60 -7.62 46.45 -10.62
N GLU A 61 -6.31 46.44 -10.48
CA GLU A 61 -5.61 46.29 -9.19
C GLU A 61 -5.14 47.67 -8.68
N PRO A 62 -5.37 48.01 -7.40
CA PRO A 62 -4.93 49.27 -6.82
C PRO A 62 -3.40 49.26 -6.62
N PHE A 63 -2.71 50.22 -7.21
CA PHE A 63 -1.28 50.42 -7.07
C PHE A 63 -1.01 51.75 -6.35
N PRO A 64 -0.29 51.74 -5.21
CA PRO A 64 0.02 52.96 -4.48
C PRO A 64 1.09 53.75 -5.24
N VAL A 65 0.85 55.05 -5.43
CA VAL A 65 1.80 55.99 -6.04
C VAL A 65 2.13 57.07 -5.02
N TYR A 66 3.43 57.33 -4.88
CA TYR A 66 3.95 58.34 -3.97
C TYR A 66 4.43 59.53 -4.81
N ILE A 67 3.73 60.66 -4.72
CA ILE A 67 4.10 61.88 -5.43
C ILE A 67 4.69 62.84 -4.40
N THR A 68 5.99 63.10 -4.51
CA THR A 68 6.68 64.10 -3.68
C THR A 68 6.65 65.45 -4.37
N ARG A 69 6.02 66.45 -3.74
CA ARG A 69 5.99 67.83 -4.25
C ARG A 69 6.36 68.79 -3.13
N GLN A 70 7.42 69.57 -3.34
CA GLN A 70 7.88 70.62 -2.41
C GLN A 70 8.03 70.19 -0.94
N GLY A 71 8.43 68.94 -0.69
CA GLY A 71 8.68 68.42 0.66
C GLY A 71 7.53 67.61 1.27
N ASP A 72 6.33 67.66 0.68
CA ASP A 72 5.20 66.83 1.08
C ASP A 72 5.09 65.58 0.20
N THR A 73 4.83 64.43 0.82
CA THR A 73 4.58 63.16 0.12
C THR A 73 3.08 62.90 0.10
N VAL A 74 2.45 62.96 -1.07
CA VAL A 74 1.04 62.62 -1.25
C VAL A 74 0.93 61.15 -1.62
N HIS A 75 0.02 60.45 -0.93
CA HIS A 75 -0.36 59.08 -1.25
C HIS A 75 -1.57 59.10 -2.18
N ASP A 76 -1.39 58.60 -3.40
CA ASP A 76 -2.48 58.40 -4.35
C ASP A 76 -2.56 56.92 -4.74
N THR A 77 -3.72 56.47 -5.19
CA THR A 77 -3.95 55.06 -5.60
C THR A 77 -4.46 55.04 -7.03
N ILE A 78 -3.69 54.46 -7.95
CA ILE A 78 -4.09 54.29 -9.34
C ILE A 78 -4.54 52.85 -9.58
N TYR A 79 -5.50 52.64 -10.47
CA TYR A 79 -5.95 51.30 -10.84
C TYR A 79 -5.27 50.85 -12.13
N ILE A 80 -4.49 49.77 -12.06
CA ILE A 80 -3.80 49.19 -13.21
C ILE A 80 -4.61 47.99 -13.71
N PRO A 81 -4.98 47.92 -15.01
CA PRO A 81 -5.63 46.75 -15.57
C PRO A 81 -4.62 45.60 -15.67
N VAL A 82 -4.80 44.56 -14.85
CA VAL A 82 -3.99 43.35 -14.89
C VAL A 82 -4.68 42.28 -15.74
N PRO A 83 -4.07 41.80 -16.83
CA PRO A 83 -4.63 40.72 -17.63
C PRO A 83 -4.53 39.39 -16.89
N ILE A 84 -5.66 38.71 -16.74
CA ILE A 84 -5.78 37.35 -16.22
C ILE A 84 -5.78 36.41 -17.43
N SER A 85 -4.67 35.70 -17.61
CA SER A 85 -4.57 34.61 -18.60
C SER A 85 -4.96 33.27 -17.96
N GLN A 86 -5.61 32.42 -18.74
CA GLN A 86 -5.84 31.02 -18.40
C GLN A 86 -4.94 30.14 -19.25
N LYS A 87 -4.30 29.20 -18.58
CA LYS A 87 -3.36 28.25 -19.13
C LYS A 87 -3.97 26.85 -19.08
N GLU A 88 -4.00 26.21 -20.23
CA GLU A 88 -4.39 24.79 -20.32
C GLU A 88 -3.14 23.91 -20.30
N TYR A 89 -3.12 22.97 -19.36
CA TYR A 89 -2.11 21.92 -19.24
C TYR A 89 -2.76 20.58 -19.58
N ALA A 90 -2.33 19.93 -20.65
CA ALA A 90 -2.81 18.59 -20.98
C ALA A 90 -1.66 17.58 -21.01
N THR A 91 -1.92 16.43 -20.41
CA THR A 91 -1.09 15.23 -20.39
C THR A 91 -2.00 14.04 -20.70
N ASP A 92 -1.43 12.87 -21.00
CA ASP A 92 -2.20 11.62 -21.20
C ASP A 92 -3.11 11.24 -20.03
N ASN A 93 -2.76 11.67 -18.81
CA ASN A 93 -3.43 11.26 -17.58
C ASN A 93 -4.34 12.35 -17.01
N TYR A 94 -4.23 13.60 -17.47
CA TYR A 94 -5.05 14.71 -16.94
C TYR A 94 -5.07 15.92 -17.87
N ARG A 95 -6.11 16.75 -17.73
CA ARG A 95 -6.21 18.10 -18.30
C ARG A 95 -6.55 19.07 -17.19
N ALA A 96 -5.81 20.17 -17.08
CA ALA A 96 -5.99 21.17 -16.03
C ALA A 96 -6.05 22.57 -16.63
N TRP A 97 -6.93 23.39 -16.09
CA TRP A 97 -7.05 24.81 -16.42
C TRP A 97 -6.64 25.63 -15.21
N VAL A 98 -5.63 26.48 -15.38
CA VAL A 98 -5.09 27.33 -14.32
C VAL A 98 -5.22 28.76 -14.77
N SER A 99 -5.93 29.58 -14.00
CA SER A 99 -6.04 31.01 -14.25
C SER A 99 -5.06 31.82 -13.41
N GLY A 100 -4.44 32.81 -14.04
CA GLY A 100 -4.29 34.13 -13.43
C GLY A 100 -2.90 34.61 -13.03
N TYR A 101 -2.93 35.89 -12.64
CA TYR A 101 -1.88 36.67 -11.97
C TYR A 101 -1.64 36.20 -10.52
N ASN A 102 -2.64 35.55 -9.91
CA ASN A 102 -2.57 34.87 -8.63
C ASN A 102 -3.03 33.42 -8.86
N ALA A 103 -2.09 32.58 -9.31
CA ALA A 103 -2.39 31.30 -9.96
C ALA A 103 -3.34 30.42 -9.13
N ALA A 104 -4.53 30.16 -9.69
CA ALA A 104 -5.55 29.30 -9.10
C ALA A 104 -5.95 28.21 -10.09
N LEU A 105 -6.22 27.01 -9.57
CA LEU A 105 -6.74 25.91 -10.37
C LEU A 105 -8.25 26.11 -10.56
N ASP A 106 -8.68 26.29 -11.80
CA ASP A 106 -10.10 26.44 -12.15
C ASP A 106 -10.79 25.08 -12.20
N SER A 107 -10.20 24.14 -12.93
CA SER A 107 -10.73 22.79 -13.12
C SER A 107 -9.63 21.79 -13.47
N ILE A 108 -9.87 20.52 -13.16
CA ILE A 108 -9.00 19.40 -13.53
C ILE A 108 -9.83 18.17 -13.89
N ASP A 109 -9.59 17.66 -15.09
CA ASP A 109 -10.07 16.37 -15.56
C ASP A 109 -8.95 15.34 -15.40
N VAL A 110 -9.24 14.20 -14.76
CA VAL A 110 -8.25 13.13 -14.52
C VAL A 110 -8.68 11.86 -15.24
N PHE A 111 -7.77 11.29 -16.02
CA PHE A 111 -7.93 10.07 -16.81
C PHE A 111 -7.10 8.92 -16.21
N PRO A 112 -7.61 8.23 -15.17
CA PRO A 112 -6.86 7.17 -14.51
C PRO A 112 -6.69 5.95 -15.44
N LYS A 113 -5.45 5.48 -15.60
CA LYS A 113 -5.14 4.23 -16.31
C LYS A 113 -5.30 3.04 -15.35
N THR A 114 -6.34 2.24 -15.52
CA THR A 114 -6.55 1.01 -14.73
C THR A 114 -5.67 -0.12 -15.26
N ALA A 115 -4.61 -0.46 -14.52
CA ALA A 115 -3.76 -1.62 -14.83
C ALA A 115 -4.26 -2.87 -14.10
N TYR A 116 -4.72 -3.88 -14.84
CA TYR A 116 -5.07 -5.18 -14.28
C TYR A 116 -3.81 -6.06 -14.19
N ILE A 117 -3.27 -6.23 -12.98
CA ILE A 117 -2.18 -7.17 -12.73
C ILE A 117 -2.79 -8.51 -12.31
N THR A 118 -2.98 -9.41 -13.27
CA THR A 118 -3.44 -10.78 -12.98
C THR A 118 -2.31 -11.57 -12.32
N LYS A 119 -2.31 -11.63 -10.99
CA LYS A 119 -1.43 -12.55 -10.25
C LYS A 119 -2.01 -13.96 -10.36
N LYS A 120 -1.36 -14.83 -11.13
CA LYS A 120 -1.64 -16.27 -11.08
C LYS A 120 -1.23 -16.78 -9.71
N VAL A 121 -2.21 -17.12 -8.88
CA VAL A 121 -1.94 -17.80 -7.60
C VAL A 121 -1.29 -19.14 -7.93
N PRO A 122 -0.09 -19.44 -7.40
CA PRO A 122 0.51 -20.75 -7.60
C PRO A 122 -0.35 -21.78 -6.84
N VAL A 123 -1.19 -22.51 -7.57
CA VAL A 123 -1.95 -23.62 -7.01
C VAL A 123 -0.96 -24.73 -6.65
N ARG A 124 -0.88 -25.08 -5.36
CA ARG A 124 -0.08 -26.21 -4.90
C ARG A 124 -0.75 -27.50 -5.36
N LYS A 125 -0.22 -28.11 -6.44
CA LYS A 125 -0.81 -29.28 -7.11
C LYS A 125 -0.50 -30.63 -6.44
N TRP A 126 0.40 -30.66 -5.46
CA TRP A 126 0.81 -31.90 -4.79
C TRP A 126 0.91 -31.73 -3.28
N GLY A 127 0.59 -32.79 -2.56
CA GLY A 127 0.67 -32.87 -1.11
C GLY A 127 1.15 -34.25 -0.65
N LEU A 128 1.84 -34.28 0.49
CA LEU A 128 2.28 -35.49 1.18
C LEU A 128 1.50 -35.58 2.51
N GLY A 129 0.90 -36.74 2.78
CA GLY A 129 0.14 -37.00 4.00
C GLY A 129 0.57 -38.30 4.67
N LEU A 130 0.36 -38.37 5.98
CA LEU A 130 0.45 -39.62 6.74
C LEU A 130 -0.92 -40.30 6.68
N ILE A 131 -0.94 -41.56 6.29
CA ILE A 131 -2.16 -42.36 6.20
C ILE A 131 -2.05 -43.46 7.26
N GLY A 132 -3.08 -43.57 8.10
CA GLY A 132 -3.22 -44.64 9.08
C GLY A 132 -4.44 -45.49 8.74
N GLY A 133 -4.31 -46.82 8.84
CA GLY A 133 -5.40 -47.75 8.59
C GLY A 133 -5.23 -49.05 9.38
N TYR A 134 -6.24 -49.92 9.32
CA TYR A 134 -6.17 -51.28 9.88
C TYR A 134 -6.24 -52.28 8.73
N GLY A 135 -5.25 -53.17 8.63
CA GLY A 135 -5.17 -54.21 7.61
C GLY A 135 -5.21 -55.61 8.23
N ILE A 136 -5.67 -56.59 7.47
CA ILE A 136 -5.63 -58.01 7.87
C ILE A 136 -4.22 -58.53 7.59
N GLY A 137 -3.44 -58.75 8.66
CA GLY A 137 -2.12 -59.38 8.60
C GLY A 137 -2.20 -60.88 8.94
N GLN A 138 -1.05 -61.57 8.82
CA GLN A 138 -0.93 -63.01 9.13
C GLN A 138 -1.35 -63.39 10.57
N SER A 139 -1.44 -62.41 11.48
CA SER A 139 -1.83 -62.57 12.88
C SER A 139 -3.11 -61.80 13.28
N GLY A 140 -3.97 -61.42 12.32
CA GLY A 140 -5.23 -60.71 12.57
C GLY A 140 -5.21 -59.22 12.18
N LEU A 141 -6.14 -58.41 12.73
CA LEU A 141 -6.23 -56.97 12.44
C LEU A 141 -5.00 -56.23 12.99
N SER A 142 -4.12 -55.82 12.08
CA SER A 142 -2.86 -55.15 12.37
C SER A 142 -2.93 -53.67 11.96
N PRO A 143 -2.50 -52.72 12.82
CA PRO A 143 -2.45 -51.31 12.48
C PRO A 143 -1.34 -51.05 11.46
N TYR A 144 -1.65 -50.24 10.46
CA TYR A 144 -0.73 -49.81 9.40
C TYR A 144 -0.57 -48.29 9.42
N ILE A 145 0.67 -47.83 9.32
CA ILE A 145 1.02 -46.42 9.13
C ILE A 145 1.84 -46.33 7.85
N GLY A 146 1.35 -45.54 6.91
CA GLY A 146 1.98 -45.30 5.62
C GLY A 146 2.13 -43.80 5.31
N ILE A 147 2.93 -43.51 4.30
CA ILE A 147 3.09 -42.17 3.73
C ILE A 147 2.42 -42.20 2.36
N GLY A 148 1.49 -41.29 2.10
CA GLY A 148 0.79 -41.16 0.83
C GLY A 148 1.07 -39.82 0.17
N GLY A 149 1.37 -39.84 -1.12
CA GLY A 149 1.37 -38.64 -1.96
C GLY A 149 0.03 -38.53 -2.69
N TYR A 150 -0.51 -37.31 -2.80
CA TYR A 150 -1.65 -37.04 -3.66
C TYR A 150 -1.35 -35.88 -4.60
N TYR A 151 -1.89 -35.98 -5.81
CA TYR A 151 -1.77 -34.96 -6.85
C TYR A 151 -3.17 -34.52 -7.27
N ARG A 152 -3.44 -33.22 -7.17
CA ARG A 152 -4.72 -32.65 -7.58
C ARG A 152 -4.62 -32.24 -9.05
N ILE A 153 -5.45 -32.87 -9.88
CA ILE A 153 -5.42 -32.75 -11.34
C ILE A 153 -6.23 -31.52 -11.83
N TRP A 154 -7.00 -30.88 -10.94
CA TRP A 154 -7.77 -29.66 -11.20
C TRP A 154 -7.91 -28.79 -9.94
#